data_AF-A0A2N5ZRT4-F1
#
_entry.id   AF-A0A2N5ZRT4-F1
#
_cell.length_a   1.000
_cell.length_b   1.000
_cell.length_c   1.000
_cell.angle_alpha   90.00
_cell.angle_beta   90.00
_cell.angle_gamma   90.00
#
_symmetry.space_group_name_H-M   'P 1'
#
loop_
_entity.id
_entity.type
_entity.pdbx_description
1 polymer ?
#
loop_
_entity_poly.entity_id
_entity_poly.type
_entity_poly.pdbx_seq_one_letter_code
_entity_poly.pdbx_strand_id
1 'polypeptide(L)'
;MTVLAVSAIIVLFVPMARSRVKPYYSGEAVNFNNQIYIGTTNTGILEIFGLNQDKLYRKSTIMAQDGSDFYDLFFRIEDYRLYVYLVNGDLFKYDITDPYFPVEVARISDNSQDSFTSVLKAGNYLATVGTKGVKIWNDDLQVINAYDIKAKSVNNISFSDNGDFIYNYSGKNIEIIDTRTRERVVSAWVDVIDTNHNQKPLGDDIDGSVYFVDDSNLRKISLSGQQNNFEHISHVGYDVASIPGRNYVYFSDGYGVVRSDKLSLDPLAWAYTTDMGPVDAWAMGIDAVSSANGDVVVVFNGSSILVLDDNLELIDYYAGVDQDLRPTEPLRLSADKYRAAPNSRVSLLGGGFGAYEDIEISFSGNIYSVEADEFGKFERIIRVPSVFPGMTDIKVDGQRTGLTYSVAFEIE
;
A
#
# COMPACT_ATOMS: atom_id res chain seq x y z
N MET A 1 -70.88 -10.59 -12.36
CA MET A 1 -69.55 -11.21 -12.49
C MET A 1 -68.54 -10.10 -12.51
N THR A 2 -67.89 -9.85 -11.39
CA THR A 2 -66.94 -8.73 -11.19
C THR A 2 -65.60 -9.38 -10.92
N VAL A 3 -64.67 -9.27 -11.87
CA VAL A 3 -63.32 -9.83 -11.74
C VAL A 3 -62.47 -8.79 -11.02
N LEU A 4 -62.06 -9.10 -9.79
CA LEU A 4 -61.09 -8.32 -9.02
C LEU A 4 -59.69 -8.62 -9.57
N ALA A 5 -59.07 -7.64 -10.21
CA ALA A 5 -57.67 -7.71 -10.62
C ALA A 5 -56.77 -7.31 -9.44
N VAL A 6 -56.13 -8.30 -8.82
CA VAL A 6 -55.09 -8.08 -7.79
C VAL A 6 -53.79 -7.75 -8.52
N SER A 7 -53.38 -6.48 -8.47
CA SER A 7 -52.08 -6.04 -8.95
C SER A 7 -51.03 -6.37 -7.89
N ALA A 8 -50.16 -7.34 -8.16
CA ALA A 8 -49.02 -7.66 -7.31
C ALA A 8 -47.92 -6.61 -7.54
N ILE A 9 -47.63 -5.81 -6.51
CA ILE A 9 -46.47 -4.92 -6.48
C ILE A 9 -45.24 -5.80 -6.23
N ILE A 10 -44.44 -6.02 -7.26
CA ILE A 10 -43.11 -6.64 -7.14
C ILE A 10 -42.18 -5.55 -6.61
N VAL A 11 -41.90 -5.58 -5.30
CA VAL A 11 -40.82 -4.78 -4.71
C VAL A 11 -39.51 -5.45 -5.12
N LEU A 12 -38.88 -4.92 -6.17
CA LEU A 12 -37.52 -5.28 -6.54
C LEU A 12 -36.58 -4.70 -5.48
N PHE A 13 -36.14 -5.53 -4.53
CA PHE A 13 -34.96 -5.22 -3.73
C PHE A 13 -33.77 -5.26 -4.68
N VAL A 14 -33.30 -4.09 -5.11
CA VAL A 14 -31.96 -3.98 -5.71
C VAL A 14 -31.00 -4.38 -4.59
N PRO A 15 -30.20 -5.45 -4.74
CA PRO A 15 -29.19 -5.77 -3.75
C PRO A 15 -28.28 -4.55 -3.64
N MET A 16 -28.25 -3.91 -2.46
CA MET A 16 -27.29 -2.85 -2.17
C MET A 16 -25.91 -3.38 -2.54
N ALA A 17 -25.24 -2.68 -3.44
CA ALA A 17 -23.88 -3.02 -3.86
C ALA A 17 -23.04 -3.14 -2.59
N ARG A 18 -22.52 -4.34 -2.31
CA ARG A 18 -21.57 -4.53 -1.21
C ARG A 18 -20.31 -3.78 -1.62
N SER A 19 -20.04 -2.67 -0.95
CA SER A 19 -18.75 -1.99 -1.04
C SER A 19 -17.66 -3.02 -0.73
N ARG A 20 -16.59 -3.05 -1.55
CA ARG A 20 -15.46 -3.96 -1.33
C ARG A 20 -14.59 -3.36 -0.23
N VAL A 21 -14.29 -4.15 0.81
CA VAL A 21 -13.30 -3.80 1.83
C VAL A 21 -12.01 -3.38 1.13
N LYS A 22 -11.44 -2.24 1.51
CA LYS A 22 -10.08 -1.88 1.08
C LYS A 22 -9.11 -2.87 1.70
N PRO A 23 -8.42 -3.68 0.89
CA PRO A 23 -7.68 -4.78 1.47
C PRO A 23 -6.27 -4.39 1.87
N TYR A 24 -5.73 -5.07 2.89
CA TYR A 24 -4.34 -4.96 3.31
C TYR A 24 -3.58 -6.24 2.97
N TYR A 25 -2.71 -6.19 1.97
CA TYR A 25 -1.95 -7.32 1.44
C TYR A 25 -0.44 -7.24 1.74
N SER A 26 0.07 -6.06 2.05
CA SER A 26 1.48 -5.81 2.28
C SER A 26 1.72 -4.53 3.07
N GLY A 27 2.93 -4.41 3.57
CA GLY A 27 3.41 -3.22 4.23
C GLY A 27 4.74 -3.51 4.90
N GLU A 28 5.14 -2.61 5.77
CA GLU A 28 6.36 -2.76 6.55
C GLU A 28 6.12 -2.29 7.97
N ALA A 29 6.91 -2.80 8.90
CA ALA A 29 6.97 -2.40 10.27
C ALA A 29 8.38 -1.93 10.63
N VAL A 30 8.47 -0.96 11.54
CA VAL A 30 9.74 -0.46 12.05
C VAL A 30 9.60 -0.15 13.53
N ASN A 31 10.62 -0.52 14.31
CA ASN A 31 10.76 -0.02 15.67
C ASN A 31 11.62 1.25 15.67
N PHE A 32 11.03 2.36 16.06
CA PHE A 32 11.70 3.64 16.22
C PHE A 32 11.41 4.21 17.61
N ASN A 33 12.45 4.52 18.39
CA ASN A 33 12.34 5.01 19.76
C ASN A 33 11.46 4.14 20.68
N ASN A 34 11.56 2.81 20.54
CA ASN A 34 10.77 1.83 21.28
C ASN A 34 9.26 1.92 21.02
N GLN A 35 8.88 2.46 19.86
CA GLN A 35 7.53 2.46 19.35
C GLN A 35 7.52 1.75 17.99
N ILE A 36 6.53 0.89 17.79
CA ILE A 36 6.35 0.20 16.52
C ILE A 36 5.45 1.05 15.63
N TYR A 37 5.94 1.33 14.43
CA TYR A 37 5.20 1.94 13.34
C TYR A 37 4.97 0.90 12.26
N ILE A 38 3.79 0.98 11.63
CA ILE A 38 3.39 0.09 10.56
C ILE A 38 2.93 0.97 9.40
N GLY A 39 3.42 0.70 8.20
CA GLY A 39 3.08 1.40 6.98
C GLY A 39 2.42 0.46 6.00
N THR A 40 1.45 0.95 5.23
CA THR A 40 0.92 0.24 4.05
C THR A 40 0.47 1.24 2.99
N THR A 41 0.56 0.84 1.73
CA THR A 41 0.10 1.60 0.56
C THR A 41 -1.06 0.92 -0.17
N ASN A 42 -1.60 -0.19 0.34
CA ASN A 42 -2.58 -1.00 -0.40
C ASN A 42 -3.90 -0.27 -0.72
N THR A 43 -4.18 0.83 -0.02
CA THR A 43 -5.36 1.66 -0.23
C THR A 43 -5.13 2.80 -1.22
N GLY A 44 -3.96 2.81 -1.87
CA GLY A 44 -3.43 3.80 -2.82
C GLY A 44 -2.82 5.04 -2.18
N ILE A 45 -3.01 5.22 -0.87
CA ILE A 45 -2.36 6.26 -0.06
C ILE A 45 -1.43 5.56 0.93
N LEU A 46 -0.40 6.26 1.41
CA LEU A 46 0.34 5.77 2.57
C LEU A 46 -0.56 5.91 3.80
N GLU A 47 -0.78 4.82 4.51
CA GLU A 47 -1.35 4.82 5.86
C GLU A 47 -0.27 4.45 6.86
N ILE A 48 -0.11 5.28 7.90
CA ILE A 48 0.84 5.03 9.00
C ILE A 48 0.03 4.71 10.25
N PHE A 49 0.37 3.59 10.88
CA PHE A 49 -0.18 3.16 12.16
C PHE A 49 0.91 3.17 13.22
N GLY A 50 0.51 3.32 14.47
CA GLY A 50 1.37 3.14 15.63
C GLY A 50 0.77 2.11 16.57
N LEU A 51 1.62 1.27 17.15
CA LEU A 51 1.27 0.42 18.29
C LEU A 51 1.67 1.15 19.57
N ASN A 52 0.72 1.39 20.47
CA ASN A 52 0.97 1.98 21.79
C ASN A 52 0.09 1.30 22.82
N GLN A 53 0.67 0.82 23.93
CA GLN A 53 -0.05 0.12 24.99
C GLN A 53 -0.97 -0.98 24.42
N ASP A 54 -0.43 -1.83 23.54
CA ASP A 54 -1.16 -2.95 22.93
C ASP A 54 -2.42 -2.53 22.16
N LYS A 55 -2.40 -1.29 21.65
CA LYS A 55 -3.46 -0.73 20.80
C LYS A 55 -2.86 -0.20 19.50
N LEU A 56 -3.42 -0.65 18.39
CA LEU A 56 -3.09 -0.24 17.04
C LEU A 56 -4.04 0.89 16.61
N TYR A 57 -3.47 1.99 16.15
CA TYR A 57 -4.25 3.14 15.68
C TYR A 57 -3.56 3.82 14.53
N ARG A 58 -4.36 4.33 13.58
CA ARG A 58 -3.85 5.11 12.46
C ARG A 58 -3.38 6.48 12.95
N LYS A 59 -2.12 6.79 12.68
CA LYS A 59 -1.45 8.05 13.02
C LYS A 59 -1.69 9.12 11.96
N SER A 60 -1.54 8.75 10.70
CA SER A 60 -1.65 9.68 9.57
C SER A 60 -1.89 8.94 8.25
N THR A 61 -2.20 9.74 7.22
CA THR A 61 -2.32 9.29 5.85
C THR A 61 -1.66 10.30 4.92
N ILE A 62 -0.97 9.84 3.88
CA ILE A 62 -0.35 10.70 2.86
C ILE A 62 -0.85 10.27 1.47
N MET A 63 -1.36 11.22 0.71
CA MET A 63 -1.74 11.03 -0.70
C MET A 63 -0.71 11.71 -1.59
N ALA A 64 -0.41 11.14 -2.75
CA ALA A 64 0.44 11.80 -3.73
C ALA A 64 -0.23 13.10 -4.21
N GLN A 65 0.56 14.16 -4.39
CA GLN A 65 0.02 15.48 -4.79
C GLN A 65 -0.66 15.48 -6.17
N ASP A 66 -0.24 14.57 -7.04
CA ASP A 66 -0.83 14.37 -8.38
C ASP A 66 -2.03 13.40 -8.36
N GLY A 67 -2.42 12.89 -7.18
CA GLY A 67 -3.53 11.97 -6.99
C GLY A 67 -3.25 10.53 -7.42
N SER A 68 -2.01 10.20 -7.79
CA SER A 68 -1.63 8.83 -8.13
C SER A 68 -1.49 7.93 -6.89
N ASP A 69 -1.64 6.62 -7.11
CA ASP A 69 -1.54 5.63 -6.04
C ASP A 69 -0.08 5.27 -5.75
N PHE A 70 0.29 5.26 -4.47
CA PHE A 70 1.55 4.66 -4.06
C PHE A 70 1.50 3.14 -4.21
N TYR A 71 2.57 2.56 -4.73
CA TYR A 71 2.70 1.12 -4.97
C TYR A 71 3.37 0.38 -3.82
N ASP A 72 4.34 1.02 -3.17
CA ASP A 72 5.18 0.38 -2.16
C ASP A 72 5.80 1.42 -1.22
N LEU A 73 6.31 0.95 -0.08
CA LEU A 73 6.98 1.78 0.93
C LEU A 73 8.21 1.10 1.51
N PHE A 74 9.15 1.92 2.00
CA PHE A 74 10.27 1.45 2.80
C PHE A 74 10.58 2.40 3.97
N PHE A 75 10.57 1.92 5.21
CA PHE A 75 10.99 2.67 6.38
C PHE A 75 12.51 2.65 6.54
N ARG A 76 13.09 3.81 6.89
CA ARG A 76 14.52 3.90 7.17
C ARG A 76 14.78 4.88 8.31
N ILE A 77 15.66 4.48 9.22
CA ILE A 77 16.15 5.35 10.28
C ILE A 77 17.49 5.93 9.81
N GLU A 78 17.58 7.25 9.74
CA GLU A 78 18.79 7.98 9.33
C GLU A 78 19.03 9.11 10.33
N ASP A 79 20.22 9.16 10.94
CA ASP A 79 20.61 10.20 11.90
C ASP A 79 19.55 10.47 13.00
N TYR A 80 19.03 9.38 13.60
CA TYR A 80 17.97 9.41 14.63
C TYR A 80 16.62 9.96 14.18
N ARG A 81 16.40 10.10 12.87
CA ARG A 81 15.12 10.48 12.27
C ARG A 81 14.52 9.27 11.56
N LEU A 82 13.20 9.19 11.58
CA LEU A 82 12.47 8.15 10.87
C LEU A 82 11.98 8.71 9.54
N TYR A 83 12.35 8.05 8.45
CA TYR A 83 11.89 8.36 7.11
C TYR A 83 11.04 7.21 6.57
N VAL A 84 10.13 7.56 5.67
CA VAL A 84 9.47 6.61 4.79
C VAL A 84 9.76 7.00 3.34
N TYR A 85 10.20 6.01 2.58
CA TYR A 85 10.36 6.08 1.15
C TYR A 85 9.12 5.52 0.49
N LEU A 86 8.64 6.16 -0.56
CA LEU A 86 7.44 5.73 -1.29
C LEU A 86 7.72 5.73 -2.78
N VAL A 87 7.01 4.87 -3.52
CA VAL A 87 7.05 4.89 -4.99
C VAL A 87 5.66 4.88 -5.60
N ASN A 88 5.47 5.64 -6.68
CA ASN A 88 4.24 5.65 -7.52
C ASN A 88 4.58 5.73 -9.03
N GLY A 89 5.83 5.41 -9.38
CA GLY A 89 6.48 5.82 -10.64
C GLY A 89 7.68 6.71 -10.37
N ASP A 90 7.52 7.67 -9.46
CA ASP A 90 8.60 8.48 -8.86
C ASP A 90 9.04 7.88 -7.52
N LEU A 91 10.17 8.34 -6.97
CA LEU A 91 10.65 8.04 -5.62
C LEU A 91 10.44 9.25 -4.71
N PHE A 92 9.80 9.06 -3.58
CA PHE A 92 9.58 10.10 -2.56
C PHE A 92 10.30 9.73 -1.28
N LYS A 93 10.68 10.75 -0.51
CA LYS A 93 11.19 10.63 0.85
C LYS A 93 10.40 11.58 1.75
N TYR A 94 9.73 11.04 2.75
CA TYR A 94 9.05 11.79 3.80
C TYR A 94 9.77 11.60 5.13
N ASP A 95 10.01 12.69 5.85
CA ASP A 95 10.33 12.62 7.26
C ASP A 95 9.04 12.40 8.05
N ILE A 96 9.01 11.31 8.83
CA ILE A 96 7.90 10.90 9.68
C ILE A 96 8.35 10.70 11.13
N THR A 97 9.45 11.35 11.53
CA THR A 97 9.93 11.39 12.92
C THR A 97 8.81 11.82 13.87
N ASP A 98 7.99 12.78 13.44
CA ASP A 98 6.65 12.98 13.97
C ASP A 98 5.62 12.40 13.00
N PRO A 99 5.03 11.23 13.28
CA PRO A 99 4.13 10.55 12.36
C PRO A 99 2.79 11.27 12.19
N TYR A 100 2.46 12.27 13.03
CA TYR A 100 1.25 13.08 12.86
C TYR A 100 1.43 14.20 11.84
N PHE A 101 2.67 14.61 11.58
CA PHE A 101 2.99 15.68 10.64
C PHE A 101 4.10 15.26 9.67
N PRO A 102 3.84 14.28 8.77
CA PRO A 102 4.81 13.92 7.74
C PRO A 102 5.21 15.11 6.87
N VAL A 103 6.50 15.21 6.54
CA VAL A 103 7.03 16.28 5.67
C VAL A 103 7.76 15.65 4.50
N GLU A 104 7.35 15.98 3.27
CA GLU A 104 8.11 15.61 2.07
C GLU A 104 9.44 16.35 2.07
N VAL A 105 10.55 15.61 2.09
CA VAL A 105 11.90 16.19 2.09
C VAL A 105 12.61 16.02 0.75
N ALA A 106 12.20 15.05 -0.07
CA ALA A 106 12.71 14.88 -1.42
C ALA A 106 11.72 14.12 -2.31
N ARG A 107 11.79 14.41 -3.62
CA ARG A 107 11.12 13.69 -4.70
C ARG A 107 12.07 13.58 -5.89
N ILE A 108 12.16 12.39 -6.48
CA ILE A 108 12.96 12.10 -7.67
C ILE A 108 12.05 11.46 -8.71
N SER A 109 11.90 12.13 -9.84
CA SER A 109 11.29 11.56 -11.04
C SER A 109 12.39 11.08 -11.99
N ASP A 110 12.31 9.84 -12.48
CA ASP A 110 13.27 9.38 -13.49
C ASP A 110 12.89 9.87 -14.89
N ASN A 111 13.71 10.77 -15.43
CA ASN A 111 13.56 11.28 -16.79
C ASN A 111 13.82 10.23 -17.89
N SER A 112 14.27 9.03 -17.53
CA SER A 112 14.53 7.96 -18.48
C SER A 112 13.27 7.18 -18.91
N GLN A 113 12.08 7.49 -18.41
CA GLN A 113 10.86 6.67 -18.55
C GLN A 113 10.95 5.32 -17.82
N ASP A 114 11.69 5.27 -16.72
CA ASP A 114 11.62 4.15 -15.78
C ASP A 114 10.55 4.49 -14.73
N SER A 115 9.57 3.61 -14.56
CA SER A 115 8.51 3.78 -13.57
C SER A 115 8.83 2.88 -12.39
N PHE A 116 9.12 3.46 -11.22
CA PHE A 116 9.39 2.69 -10.02
C PHE A 116 8.11 2.11 -9.43
N THR A 117 8.16 0.83 -9.10
CA THR A 117 7.01 0.06 -8.62
C THR A 117 7.26 -0.61 -7.28
N SER A 118 8.52 -0.70 -6.83
CA SER A 118 8.88 -1.11 -5.46
C SER A 118 10.10 -0.35 -4.97
N VAL A 119 10.20 -0.22 -3.64
CA VAL A 119 11.32 0.37 -2.92
C VAL A 119 11.71 -0.54 -1.76
N LEU A 120 13.00 -0.81 -1.59
CA LEU A 120 13.48 -1.80 -0.65
C LEU A 120 14.91 -1.50 -0.17
N LYS A 121 15.33 -2.16 0.91
CA LYS A 121 16.69 -2.09 1.45
C LYS A 121 17.68 -2.83 0.56
N ALA A 122 18.85 -2.25 0.34
CA ALA A 122 20.00 -2.93 -0.27
C ALA A 122 21.27 -2.64 0.53
N GLY A 123 21.53 -3.42 1.58
CA GLY A 123 22.62 -3.13 2.50
C GLY A 123 22.38 -1.84 3.27
N ASN A 124 23.36 -0.94 3.20
CA ASN A 124 23.24 0.43 3.73
C ASN A 124 22.56 1.39 2.75
N TYR A 125 22.17 0.94 1.56
CA TYR A 125 21.59 1.76 0.51
C TYR A 125 20.10 1.48 0.34
N LEU A 126 19.46 2.37 -0.40
CA LEU A 126 18.10 2.17 -0.90
C LEU A 126 18.18 1.53 -2.28
N ALA A 127 17.23 0.67 -2.63
CA ALA A 127 17.03 0.21 -3.99
C ALA A 127 15.59 0.49 -4.45
N THR A 128 15.43 0.76 -5.74
CA THR A 128 14.11 0.76 -6.39
C THR A 128 14.07 -0.30 -7.47
N VAL A 129 12.91 -0.92 -7.63
CA VAL A 129 12.59 -1.82 -8.75
C VAL A 129 11.63 -1.08 -9.67
N GLY A 130 11.97 -1.02 -10.96
CA GLY A 130 11.14 -0.37 -11.97
C GLY A 130 11.08 -1.16 -13.28
N THR A 131 10.48 -0.55 -14.29
CA THR A 131 10.29 -1.16 -15.62
C THR A 131 11.61 -1.48 -16.34
N LYS A 132 12.71 -0.81 -15.95
CA LYS A 132 14.06 -1.04 -16.49
C LYS A 132 14.98 -1.86 -15.60
N GLY A 133 14.48 -2.36 -14.46
CA GLY A 133 15.23 -3.20 -13.53
C GLY A 133 15.45 -2.53 -12.19
N VAL A 134 16.58 -2.82 -11.55
CA VAL A 134 16.88 -2.38 -10.19
C VAL A 134 17.91 -1.25 -10.19
N LYS A 135 17.69 -0.21 -9.40
CA LYS A 135 18.66 0.88 -9.17
C LYS A 135 18.99 0.99 -7.69
N ILE A 136 20.26 1.25 -7.40
CA ILE A 136 20.78 1.48 -6.04
C ILE A 136 21.07 2.96 -5.88
N TRP A 137 20.62 3.52 -4.75
CA TRP A 137 20.68 4.95 -4.45
C TRP A 137 21.52 5.20 -3.20
N ASN A 138 22.35 6.25 -3.23
CA ASN A 138 22.97 6.78 -2.01
C ASN A 138 21.98 7.69 -1.23
N ASP A 139 22.43 8.22 -0.10
CA ASP A 139 21.58 9.07 0.76
C ASP A 139 21.19 10.41 0.12
N ASP A 140 21.97 10.87 -0.87
CA ASP A 140 21.67 12.04 -1.70
C ASP A 140 20.69 11.71 -2.86
N LEU A 141 20.14 10.50 -2.89
CA LEU A 141 19.27 9.97 -3.95
C LEU A 141 19.91 10.02 -5.34
N GLN A 142 21.21 9.76 -5.41
CA GLN A 142 21.94 9.56 -6.65
C GLN A 142 22.04 8.06 -6.96
N VAL A 143 21.80 7.70 -8.22
CA VAL A 143 21.99 6.31 -8.68
C VAL A 143 23.48 6.00 -8.70
N ILE A 144 23.90 5.06 -7.85
CA ILE A 144 25.30 4.60 -7.75
C ILE A 144 25.53 3.25 -8.43
N ASN A 145 24.46 2.49 -8.67
CA ASN A 145 24.53 1.21 -9.38
C ASN A 145 23.18 0.84 -9.98
N ALA A 146 23.18 -0.07 -10.96
CA ALA A 146 21.95 -0.58 -11.59
C ALA A 146 22.13 -2.00 -12.13
N TYR A 147 21.03 -2.76 -12.16
CA TYR A 147 20.94 -4.14 -12.62
C TYR A 147 19.75 -4.31 -13.56
N ASP A 148 19.93 -4.99 -14.69
CA ASP A 148 18.83 -5.39 -15.59
C ASP A 148 18.18 -6.69 -15.08
N ILE A 149 17.61 -6.60 -13.86
CA ILE A 149 16.88 -7.70 -13.20
C ILE A 149 15.43 -7.27 -13.11
N LYS A 150 14.53 -8.09 -13.67
CA LYS A 150 13.10 -7.84 -13.70
C LYS A 150 12.39 -9.01 -13.06
N ALA A 151 11.33 -8.70 -12.32
CA ALA A 151 10.43 -9.69 -11.76
C ALA A 151 9.01 -9.46 -12.29
N LYS A 152 8.21 -10.53 -12.29
CA LYS A 152 6.80 -10.47 -12.69
C LYS A 152 5.96 -9.70 -11.68
N SER A 153 6.23 -9.93 -10.39
CA SER A 153 5.71 -9.16 -9.27
C SER A 153 6.86 -8.41 -8.60
N VAL A 154 6.57 -7.20 -8.15
CA VAL A 154 7.58 -6.28 -7.60
C VAL A 154 8.15 -6.78 -6.28
N ASN A 155 7.34 -7.53 -5.53
CA ASN A 155 7.71 -8.11 -4.24
C ASN A 155 8.59 -9.36 -4.36
N ASN A 156 8.88 -9.82 -5.57
CA ASN A 156 9.68 -11.03 -5.79
C ASN A 156 11.19 -10.75 -5.89
N ILE A 157 11.60 -9.50 -5.67
CA ILE A 157 13.00 -9.10 -5.58
C ILE A 157 13.28 -8.66 -4.15
N SER A 158 14.39 -9.13 -3.59
CA SER A 158 14.93 -8.61 -2.34
C SER A 158 16.46 -8.67 -2.37
N PHE A 159 17.08 -8.10 -1.35
CA PHE A 159 18.52 -8.10 -1.18
C PHE A 159 18.88 -8.79 0.13
N SER A 160 20.13 -9.27 0.17
CA SER A 160 20.78 -9.66 1.40
C SER A 160 20.94 -8.44 2.32
N ASP A 161 21.08 -8.68 3.62
CA ASP A 161 21.03 -7.63 4.63
C ASP A 161 22.15 -6.60 4.48
N ASN A 162 23.30 -7.06 3.96
CA ASN A 162 24.49 -6.31 3.61
C ASN A 162 24.53 -5.84 2.13
N GLY A 163 23.55 -6.26 1.31
CA GLY A 163 23.44 -5.90 -0.10
C GLY A 163 24.40 -6.63 -1.03
N ASP A 164 25.08 -7.68 -0.58
CA ASP A 164 25.99 -8.48 -1.41
C ASP A 164 25.26 -9.37 -2.42
N PHE A 165 24.02 -9.77 -2.15
CA PHE A 165 23.23 -10.63 -3.04
C PHE A 165 21.86 -10.03 -3.37
N ILE A 166 21.38 -10.34 -4.57
CA ILE A 166 20.00 -10.12 -5.01
C ILE A 166 19.32 -11.48 -5.08
N TYR A 167 18.14 -11.57 -4.47
CA TYR A 167 17.26 -12.71 -4.56
C TYR A 167 16.10 -12.36 -5.47
N ASN A 168 15.84 -13.18 -6.48
CA ASN A 168 14.85 -12.87 -7.51
C ASN A 168 14.09 -14.11 -7.94
N TYR A 169 12.75 -14.05 -7.95
CA TYR A 169 11.98 -15.05 -8.67
C TYR A 169 11.97 -14.78 -10.18
N SER A 170 12.50 -15.74 -10.92
CA SER A 170 12.62 -15.72 -12.38
C SER A 170 11.90 -16.93 -12.97
N GLY A 171 10.63 -16.72 -13.33
CA GLY A 171 9.75 -17.81 -13.78
C GLY A 171 9.46 -18.79 -12.64
N LYS A 172 9.92 -20.04 -12.78
CA LYS A 172 9.78 -21.10 -11.76
C LYS A 172 11.07 -21.33 -10.98
N ASN A 173 11.93 -20.32 -10.87
CA ASN A 173 13.17 -20.42 -10.10
C ASN A 173 13.31 -19.25 -9.15
N ILE A 174 13.89 -19.52 -7.99
CA ILE A 174 14.57 -18.51 -7.18
C ILE A 174 16.04 -18.46 -7.63
N GLU A 175 16.53 -17.26 -7.90
CA GLU A 175 17.91 -17.00 -8.31
C GLU A 175 18.61 -16.19 -7.22
N ILE A 176 19.84 -16.56 -6.90
CA ILE A 176 20.75 -15.77 -6.07
C ILE A 176 21.83 -15.19 -6.98
N ILE A 177 21.94 -13.86 -7.00
CA ILE A 177 22.85 -13.12 -7.87
C ILE A 177 23.83 -12.36 -6.99
N ASP A 178 25.13 -12.57 -7.19
CA ASP A 178 26.17 -11.80 -6.51
C ASP A 178 26.24 -10.39 -7.13
N THR A 179 26.09 -9.36 -6.29
CA THR A 179 26.02 -7.96 -6.74
C THR A 179 27.34 -7.41 -7.26
N ARG A 180 28.47 -8.02 -6.87
CA ARG A 180 29.83 -7.60 -7.21
C ARG A 180 30.25 -8.21 -8.54
N THR A 181 30.04 -9.51 -8.72
CA THR A 181 30.38 -10.21 -9.97
C THR A 181 29.27 -10.10 -11.01
N ARG A 182 28.03 -9.81 -10.59
CA ARG A 182 26.80 -9.83 -11.40
C ARG A 182 26.48 -11.20 -11.97
N GLU A 183 27.00 -12.24 -11.36
CA GLU A 183 26.78 -13.62 -11.77
C GLU A 183 25.72 -14.28 -10.90
N ARG A 184 24.95 -15.17 -11.52
CA ARG A 184 24.06 -16.07 -10.79
C ARG A 184 24.90 -17.14 -10.09
N VAL A 185 24.88 -17.14 -8.76
CA VAL A 185 25.63 -18.12 -7.95
C VAL A 185 24.80 -19.36 -7.65
N VAL A 186 23.49 -19.21 -7.47
CA VAL A 186 22.56 -20.31 -7.18
C VAL A 186 21.26 -20.12 -7.95
N SER A 187 20.66 -21.24 -8.36
CA SER A 187 19.32 -21.29 -8.95
C SER A 187 18.62 -22.54 -8.41
N ALA A 188 17.38 -22.38 -7.93
CA ALA A 188 16.58 -23.52 -7.50
C ALA A 188 15.15 -23.41 -8.01
N TRP A 189 14.57 -24.55 -8.35
CA TRP A 189 13.20 -24.63 -8.82
C TRP A 189 12.21 -24.36 -7.67
N VAL A 190 11.10 -23.70 -7.98
CA VAL A 190 10.05 -23.36 -7.03
C VAL A 190 8.69 -23.84 -7.55
N ASP A 191 7.89 -24.43 -6.66
CA ASP A 191 6.53 -24.86 -7.00
C ASP A 191 5.55 -23.71 -6.80
N VAL A 192 5.40 -22.87 -7.83
CA VAL A 192 4.42 -21.79 -7.82
C VAL A 192 3.49 -21.94 -9.02
N ILE A 193 2.19 -21.98 -8.76
CA ILE A 193 1.09 -21.97 -9.72
C ILE A 193 1.06 -20.61 -10.41
N ASP A 194 1.17 -19.51 -9.66
CA ASP A 194 1.28 -18.15 -10.19
C ASP A 194 2.21 -17.24 -9.37
N THR A 195 3.21 -16.66 -10.01
CA THR A 195 4.15 -15.71 -9.37
C THR A 195 3.62 -14.28 -9.25
N ASN A 196 2.29 -14.09 -9.30
CA ASN A 196 1.63 -12.78 -9.25
C ASN A 196 1.26 -12.32 -7.83
N HIS A 197 1.37 -13.17 -6.81
CA HIS A 197 1.16 -12.76 -5.42
C HIS A 197 2.48 -12.41 -4.71
N ASN A 198 2.39 -11.86 -3.50
CA ASN A 198 3.52 -11.45 -2.69
C ASN A 198 4.32 -12.67 -2.24
N GLN A 199 5.51 -12.85 -2.81
CA GLN A 199 6.48 -13.87 -2.42
C GLN A 199 7.86 -13.25 -2.27
N LYS A 200 8.05 -12.51 -1.18
CA LYS A 200 9.33 -11.84 -0.92
C LYS A 200 10.32 -12.86 -0.38
N PRO A 201 11.41 -13.17 -1.11
CA PRO A 201 12.46 -14.00 -0.55
C PRO A 201 13.17 -13.22 0.56
N LEU A 202 13.62 -13.91 1.59
CA LEU A 202 14.35 -13.34 2.72
C LEU A 202 15.77 -13.91 2.73
N GLY A 203 16.77 -13.04 2.62
CA GLY A 203 18.15 -13.42 2.90
C GLY A 203 18.49 -13.31 4.36
N ASP A 204 19.28 -14.26 4.86
CA ASP A 204 19.93 -14.18 6.15
C ASP A 204 21.46 -14.25 5.97
N ASP A 205 22.12 -13.13 6.23
CA ASP A 205 23.56 -13.00 6.05
C ASP A 205 24.36 -13.79 7.10
N ILE A 206 23.76 -14.10 8.26
CA ILE A 206 24.43 -14.80 9.35
C ILE A 206 24.59 -16.27 8.98
N ASP A 207 23.57 -16.88 8.39
CA ASP A 207 23.60 -18.29 8.00
C ASP A 207 23.93 -18.49 6.51
N GLY A 208 23.99 -17.41 5.72
CA GLY A 208 24.27 -17.45 4.29
C GLY A 208 23.20 -18.21 3.51
N SER A 209 21.94 -18.06 3.90
CA SER A 209 20.80 -18.74 3.29
C SER A 209 19.71 -17.78 2.85
N VAL A 210 18.85 -18.30 1.99
CA VAL A 210 17.63 -17.64 1.53
C VAL A 210 16.45 -18.49 1.94
N TYR A 211 15.49 -17.83 2.57
CA TYR A 211 14.20 -18.38 2.94
C TYR A 211 13.15 -17.87 1.97
N PHE A 212 12.23 -18.72 1.59
CA PHE A 212 11.13 -18.35 0.72
C PHE A 212 9.99 -19.36 0.84
N VAL A 213 8.78 -18.93 0.53
CA VAL A 213 7.59 -19.78 0.57
C VAL A 213 7.14 -20.05 -0.87
N ASP A 214 6.82 -21.30 -1.16
CA ASP A 214 6.15 -21.72 -2.40
C ASP A 214 4.75 -22.23 -2.11
N ASP A 215 4.05 -22.78 -3.09
CA ASP A 215 2.64 -23.15 -2.90
C ASP A 215 2.42 -24.32 -1.93
N SER A 216 3.47 -25.00 -1.50
CA SER A 216 3.34 -26.15 -0.58
C SER A 216 4.42 -26.21 0.51
N ASN A 217 5.44 -25.37 0.45
CA ASN A 217 6.61 -25.47 1.32
C ASN A 217 7.14 -24.10 1.76
N LEU A 218 7.55 -24.03 3.03
CA LEU A 218 8.66 -23.18 3.41
C LEU A 218 9.96 -23.82 2.91
N ARG A 219 10.81 -23.06 2.23
CA ARG A 219 12.11 -23.54 1.74
C ARG A 219 13.26 -22.69 2.25
N LYS A 220 14.39 -23.36 2.42
CA LYS A 220 15.70 -22.76 2.70
C LYS A 220 16.69 -23.22 1.66
N ILE A 221 17.48 -22.30 1.12
CA ILE A 221 18.62 -22.60 0.24
C ILE A 221 19.88 -21.84 0.66
N SER A 222 20.99 -22.54 0.86
CA SER A 222 22.27 -21.91 1.15
C SER A 222 22.96 -21.40 -0.12
N LEU A 223 23.96 -20.52 0.04
CA LEU A 223 24.85 -20.11 -1.05
C LEU A 223 25.64 -21.27 -1.68
N SER A 224 25.77 -22.41 -0.99
CA SER A 224 26.37 -23.64 -1.55
C SER A 224 25.36 -24.52 -2.30
N GLY A 225 24.08 -24.11 -2.36
CA GLY A 225 23.01 -24.82 -3.02
C GLY A 225 22.38 -25.96 -2.18
N GLN A 226 22.72 -26.07 -0.90
CA GLN A 226 22.05 -27.01 0.00
C GLN A 226 20.62 -26.55 0.26
N GLN A 227 19.67 -27.48 0.20
CA GLN A 227 18.25 -27.17 0.33
C GLN A 227 17.65 -27.90 1.53
N ASN A 228 16.72 -27.24 2.22
CA ASN A 228 15.82 -27.84 3.21
C ASN A 228 14.40 -27.33 2.94
N ASN A 229 13.38 -28.13 3.30
CA ASN A 229 11.98 -27.73 3.16
C ASN A 229 11.12 -28.24 4.32
N PHE A 230 10.02 -27.52 4.55
CA PHE A 230 8.93 -27.91 5.43
C PHE A 230 7.62 -27.78 4.65
N GLU A 231 6.88 -28.87 4.52
CA GLU A 231 5.57 -28.89 3.85
C GLU A 231 4.51 -28.26 4.75
N HIS A 232 3.89 -27.18 4.29
CA HIS A 232 2.80 -26.51 5.02
C HIS A 232 1.43 -27.00 4.54
N ILE A 233 0.37 -26.64 5.26
CA ILE A 233 -0.98 -27.21 5.05
C ILE A 233 -1.78 -26.50 3.94
N SER A 234 -1.32 -25.35 3.47
CA SER A 234 -1.96 -24.58 2.40
C SER A 234 -1.50 -25.02 1.01
N HIS A 235 -2.26 -24.60 0.00
CA HIS A 235 -1.96 -24.75 -1.43
C HIS A 235 -1.41 -23.46 -2.06
N VAL A 236 -1.12 -22.47 -1.23
CA VAL A 236 -0.51 -21.19 -1.62
C VAL A 236 0.45 -20.78 -0.50
N GLY A 237 1.61 -20.25 -0.86
CA GLY A 237 2.55 -19.63 0.06
C GLY A 237 2.73 -18.16 -0.28
N TYR A 238 2.83 -17.32 0.75
CA TYR A 238 2.93 -15.88 0.58
C TYR A 238 4.32 -15.40 0.99
N ASP A 239 4.49 -15.03 2.25
CA ASP A 239 5.58 -14.15 2.62
C ASP A 239 6.42 -14.72 3.77
N VAL A 240 7.67 -14.26 3.90
CA VAL A 240 8.60 -14.68 4.94
C VAL A 240 9.30 -13.48 5.54
N ALA A 241 9.32 -13.42 6.88
CA ALA A 241 9.92 -12.34 7.64
C ALA A 241 10.84 -12.90 8.72
N SER A 242 11.86 -12.13 9.11
CA SER A 242 12.68 -12.48 10.27
C SER A 242 13.28 -11.26 10.92
N ILE A 243 13.74 -11.45 12.15
CA ILE A 243 14.51 -10.46 12.88
C ILE A 243 15.97 -10.91 12.88
N PRO A 244 16.93 -10.04 12.52
CA PRO A 244 18.35 -10.39 12.50
C PRO A 244 18.83 -11.00 13.82
N GLY A 245 19.58 -12.09 13.73
CA GLY A 245 20.13 -12.80 14.90
C GLY A 245 19.17 -13.77 15.59
N ARG A 246 17.90 -13.86 15.19
CA ARG A 246 16.99 -14.91 15.66
C ARG A 246 17.28 -16.24 14.96
N ASN A 247 17.12 -17.34 15.69
CA ASN A 247 17.25 -18.71 15.17
C ASN A 247 15.94 -19.23 14.57
N TYR A 248 14.97 -18.37 14.30
CA TYR A 248 13.69 -18.69 13.68
C TYR A 248 13.33 -17.66 12.61
N VAL A 249 12.44 -18.06 11.71
CA VAL A 249 11.75 -17.19 10.75
C VAL A 249 10.24 -17.26 11.01
N TYR A 250 9.53 -16.25 10.53
CA TYR A 250 8.08 -16.27 10.41
C TYR A 250 7.74 -16.45 8.94
N PHE A 251 6.75 -17.27 8.63
CA PHE A 251 6.23 -17.36 7.26
C PHE A 251 4.71 -17.43 7.27
N SER A 252 4.11 -17.03 6.15
CA SER A 252 2.67 -17.13 5.91
C SER A 252 2.36 -18.12 4.79
N ASP A 253 1.44 -19.03 5.07
CA ASP A 253 0.84 -19.94 4.10
C ASP A 253 -0.57 -19.50 3.66
N GLY A 254 -0.98 -18.28 4.01
CA GLY A 254 -2.30 -17.72 3.72
C GLY A 254 -3.37 -18.08 4.74
N TYR A 255 -3.37 -19.28 5.30
CA TYR A 255 -4.31 -19.62 6.39
C TYR A 255 -3.85 -19.07 7.74
N GLY A 256 -2.54 -18.95 7.92
CA GLY A 256 -1.97 -18.45 9.16
C GLY A 256 -0.53 -18.02 9.04
N VAL A 257 0.04 -17.76 10.21
CA VAL A 257 1.46 -17.45 10.36
C VAL A 257 2.10 -18.52 11.22
N VAL A 258 3.30 -18.94 10.83
CA VAL A 258 4.07 -19.98 11.48
C VAL A 258 5.43 -19.42 11.86
N ARG A 259 5.83 -19.61 13.12
CA ARG A 259 7.20 -19.38 13.58
C ARG A 259 7.96 -20.69 13.44
N SER A 260 9.01 -20.72 12.64
CA SER A 260 9.73 -21.94 12.25
C SER A 260 11.22 -21.85 12.60
N ASP A 261 11.80 -22.94 13.10
CA ASP A 261 13.23 -23.02 13.41
C ASP A 261 14.09 -22.92 12.14
N LYS A 262 15.12 -22.08 12.13
CA LYS A 262 15.96 -21.84 10.94
C LYS A 262 16.80 -23.05 10.51
N LEU A 263 17.06 -24.00 11.41
CA LEU A 263 17.89 -25.17 11.14
C LEU A 263 17.04 -26.32 10.60
N SER A 264 15.98 -26.71 11.32
CA SER A 264 15.14 -27.85 10.90
C SER A 264 13.97 -27.46 9.99
N LEU A 265 13.55 -26.19 10.02
CA LEU A 265 12.30 -25.66 9.45
C LEU A 265 11.03 -26.17 10.14
N ASP A 266 11.16 -26.91 11.24
CA ASP A 266 9.99 -27.37 12.00
C ASP A 266 9.25 -26.19 12.65
N PRO A 267 7.91 -26.27 12.74
CA PRO A 267 7.11 -25.24 13.38
C PRO A 267 7.36 -25.23 14.89
N LEU A 268 7.67 -24.04 15.42
CA LEU A 268 7.78 -23.73 16.84
C LEU A 268 6.47 -23.18 17.41
N ALA A 269 5.70 -22.46 16.60
CA ALA A 269 4.37 -21.93 16.92
C ALA A 269 3.56 -21.72 15.64
N TRP A 270 2.23 -21.75 15.75
CA TRP A 270 1.30 -21.55 14.65
C TRP A 270 0.08 -20.76 15.14
N ALA A 271 -0.28 -19.69 14.42
CA ALA A 271 -1.54 -18.98 14.58
C ALA A 271 -2.37 -19.03 13.28
N TYR A 272 -3.65 -19.39 13.39
CA TYR A 272 -4.61 -19.31 12.27
C TYR A 272 -5.20 -17.91 12.22
N THR A 273 -4.89 -17.15 11.17
CA THR A 273 -5.35 -15.76 11.06
C THR A 273 -6.81 -15.67 10.62
N THR A 274 -7.39 -16.76 10.11
CA THR A 274 -8.82 -16.87 9.80
C THR A 274 -9.71 -16.70 11.03
N ASP A 275 -9.16 -16.99 12.21
CA ASP A 275 -9.85 -16.93 13.50
C ASP A 275 -9.49 -15.66 14.30
N MET A 276 -8.73 -14.72 13.71
CA MET A 276 -8.21 -13.52 14.37
C MET A 276 -8.69 -12.25 13.64
N GLY A 277 -9.14 -11.25 14.41
CA GLY A 277 -9.66 -10.00 13.82
C GLY A 277 -10.98 -10.23 13.06
N PRO A 278 -11.19 -9.58 11.89
CA PRO A 278 -12.32 -9.88 11.02
C PRO A 278 -12.15 -11.26 10.36
N VAL A 279 -13.14 -12.12 10.57
CA VAL A 279 -13.16 -13.54 10.15
C VAL A 279 -12.96 -13.71 8.63
N ASP A 280 -12.43 -14.87 8.22
CA ASP A 280 -12.29 -15.32 6.81
C ASP A 280 -11.26 -14.56 5.96
N ALA A 281 -10.13 -14.17 6.57
CA ALA A 281 -9.09 -13.36 5.95
C ALA A 281 -7.78 -14.15 5.75
N TRP A 282 -7.10 -13.92 4.62
CA TRP A 282 -5.90 -14.66 4.21
C TRP A 282 -4.62 -13.87 4.53
N ALA A 283 -3.68 -14.44 5.29
CA ALA A 283 -2.40 -13.79 5.59
C ALA A 283 -1.52 -13.67 4.33
N MET A 284 -1.51 -12.50 3.68
CA MET A 284 -0.87 -12.29 2.37
C MET A 284 0.47 -11.56 2.43
N GLY A 285 0.75 -10.87 3.53
CA GLY A 285 2.03 -10.22 3.78
C GLY A 285 2.34 -10.26 5.27
N ILE A 286 3.63 -10.36 5.59
CA ILE A 286 4.09 -10.34 6.98
C ILE A 286 5.35 -9.49 7.13
N ASP A 287 5.51 -8.91 8.30
CA ASP A 287 6.78 -8.32 8.71
C ASP A 287 7.03 -8.59 10.20
N ALA A 288 8.29 -8.53 10.62
CA ALA A 288 8.69 -8.84 11.99
C ALA A 288 9.71 -7.83 12.50
N VAL A 289 9.41 -7.22 13.65
CA VAL A 289 10.27 -6.22 14.29
C VAL A 289 10.52 -6.57 15.75
N SER A 290 11.74 -6.31 16.23
CA SER A 290 12.05 -6.48 17.65
C SER A 290 11.64 -5.25 18.45
N SER A 291 11.12 -5.44 19.66
CA SER A 291 10.78 -4.39 20.62
C SER A 291 11.39 -4.68 22.00
N ALA A 292 11.33 -3.73 22.94
CA ALA A 292 11.78 -3.98 24.31
C ALA A 292 10.97 -5.08 25.02
N ASN A 293 9.75 -5.39 24.55
CA ASN A 293 8.85 -6.38 25.14
C ASN A 293 8.92 -7.74 24.45
N GLY A 294 9.74 -7.88 23.40
CA GLY A 294 9.78 -9.09 22.57
C GLY A 294 9.61 -8.77 21.09
N ASP A 295 9.55 -9.82 20.29
CA ASP A 295 9.30 -9.68 18.86
C ASP A 295 7.82 -9.40 18.61
N VAL A 296 7.56 -8.59 17.59
CA VAL A 296 6.21 -8.27 17.15
C VAL A 296 6.11 -8.63 15.68
N VAL A 297 5.07 -9.39 15.35
CA VAL A 297 4.77 -9.84 13.99
C VAL A 297 3.56 -9.10 13.50
N VAL A 298 3.70 -8.43 12.36
CA VAL A 298 2.62 -7.70 11.69
C VAL A 298 2.13 -8.54 10.53
N VAL A 299 0.82 -8.74 10.44
CA VAL A 299 0.20 -9.57 9.39
C VAL A 299 -0.82 -8.75 8.61
N PHE A 300 -0.66 -8.71 7.30
CA PHE A 300 -1.58 -8.08 6.36
C PHE A 300 -2.47 -9.17 5.76
N ASN A 301 -3.69 -9.33 6.30
CA ASN A 301 -4.53 -10.50 6.01
C ASN A 301 -5.67 -10.26 5.01
N GLY A 302 -5.64 -9.16 4.28
CA GLY A 302 -6.64 -8.76 3.31
C GLY A 302 -7.84 -8.05 3.92
N SER A 303 -8.32 -8.44 5.11
CA SER A 303 -9.41 -7.76 5.79
C SER A 303 -8.94 -6.76 6.86
N SER A 304 -7.70 -6.89 7.32
CA SER A 304 -7.14 -6.14 8.45
C SER A 304 -5.62 -6.18 8.48
N ILE A 305 -5.06 -5.36 9.36
CA ILE A 305 -3.69 -5.47 9.86
C ILE A 305 -3.79 -6.10 11.24
N LEU A 306 -3.18 -7.27 11.44
CA LEU A 306 -3.05 -7.93 12.74
C LEU A 306 -1.67 -7.63 13.32
N VAL A 307 -1.59 -7.50 14.63
CA VAL A 307 -0.33 -7.38 15.37
C VAL A 307 -0.29 -8.51 16.39
N LEU A 308 0.72 -9.36 16.27
CA LEU A 308 0.93 -10.53 17.11
C LEU A 308 2.21 -10.38 17.94
N ASP A 309 2.26 -11.03 19.09
CA ASP A 309 3.48 -11.16 19.89
C ASP A 309 4.41 -12.27 19.35
N ASP A 310 5.48 -12.56 20.08
CA ASP A 310 6.47 -13.57 19.70
C ASP A 310 5.91 -15.00 19.73
N ASN A 311 4.85 -15.24 20.51
CA ASN A 311 4.12 -16.52 20.59
C ASN A 311 2.95 -16.61 19.59
N LEU A 312 2.81 -15.58 18.73
CA LEU A 312 1.74 -15.43 17.75
C LEU A 312 0.36 -15.21 18.39
N GLU A 313 0.31 -14.71 19.63
CA GLU A 313 -0.93 -14.26 20.27
C GLU A 313 -1.31 -12.86 19.78
N LEU A 314 -2.60 -12.63 19.54
CA LEU A 314 -3.10 -11.34 19.04
C LEU A 314 -2.96 -10.24 20.10
N ILE A 315 -2.16 -9.22 19.81
CA ILE A 315 -2.05 -7.99 20.59
C ILE A 315 -3.23 -7.06 20.26
N ASP A 316 -3.38 -6.72 18.98
CA ASP A 316 -4.48 -5.89 18.48
C ASP A 316 -4.63 -6.04 16.96
N TYR A 317 -5.69 -5.44 16.40
CA TYR A 317 -5.87 -5.38 14.94
C TYR A 317 -6.52 -4.07 14.50
N TYR A 318 -6.35 -3.74 13.22
CA TYR A 318 -7.05 -2.65 12.56
C TYR A 318 -7.79 -3.17 11.33
N ALA A 319 -9.13 -3.13 11.36
CA ALA A 319 -9.95 -3.58 10.25
C ALA A 319 -9.86 -2.63 9.04
N GLY A 320 -9.82 -3.19 7.84
CA GLY A 320 -10.05 -2.47 6.60
C GLY A 320 -11.42 -1.82 6.65
N VAL A 321 -11.47 -0.50 6.46
CA VAL A 321 -12.74 0.23 6.46
C VAL A 321 -13.45 0.03 5.12
N ASP A 322 -14.74 -0.28 5.19
CA ASP A 322 -15.60 -0.72 4.08
C ASP A 322 -15.87 0.32 2.98
N GLN A 323 -15.23 1.50 2.96
CA GLN A 323 -15.53 2.53 1.97
C GLN A 323 -14.27 3.15 1.38
N ASP A 324 -14.01 2.84 0.10
CA ASP A 324 -13.18 3.68 -0.74
C ASP A 324 -13.96 4.92 -1.16
N LEU A 325 -13.77 6.02 -0.42
CA LEU A 325 -14.40 7.29 -0.72
C LEU A 325 -13.54 8.18 -1.64
N ARG A 326 -12.53 7.61 -2.30
CA ARG A 326 -11.72 8.33 -3.29
C ARG A 326 -12.52 8.63 -4.56
N PRO A 327 -12.13 9.65 -5.32
CA PRO A 327 -12.67 9.88 -6.66
C PRO A 327 -12.50 8.65 -7.55
N THR A 328 -13.57 8.25 -8.24
CA THR A 328 -13.54 7.13 -9.21
C THR A 328 -13.43 7.61 -10.66
N GLU A 329 -13.59 8.92 -10.90
CA GLU A 329 -13.52 9.55 -12.22
C GLU A 329 -12.52 10.73 -12.21
N PRO A 330 -11.94 11.12 -13.36
CA PRO A 330 -11.13 12.32 -13.47
C PRO A 330 -11.91 13.58 -13.06
N LEU A 331 -11.20 14.51 -12.42
CA LEU A 331 -11.75 15.80 -12.01
C LEU A 331 -12.29 16.57 -13.24
N ARG A 332 -13.56 16.98 -13.17
CA ARG A 332 -14.23 17.76 -14.22
C ARG A 332 -15.24 18.73 -13.63
N LEU A 333 -15.43 19.85 -14.33
CA LEU A 333 -16.46 20.84 -14.02
C LEU A 333 -17.02 21.40 -15.32
N SER A 334 -18.34 21.53 -15.40
CA SER A 334 -19.02 22.20 -16.51
C SER A 334 -20.18 23.05 -16.00
N ALA A 335 -20.41 24.16 -16.68
CA ALA A 335 -21.57 25.00 -16.48
C ALA A 335 -22.46 24.95 -17.72
N ASP A 336 -23.79 24.99 -17.54
CA ASP A 336 -24.74 25.03 -18.64
C ASP A 336 -24.61 26.29 -19.51
N LYS A 337 -24.01 27.36 -18.95
CA LYS A 337 -23.60 28.58 -19.65
C LYS A 337 -22.31 29.13 -19.04
N TYR A 338 -21.55 29.89 -19.82
CA TYR A 338 -20.32 30.56 -19.39
C TYR A 338 -20.44 32.09 -19.32
N ARG A 339 -21.66 32.61 -19.54
CA ARG A 339 -21.99 34.03 -19.41
C ARG A 339 -23.46 34.22 -19.08
N ALA A 340 -23.78 35.19 -18.23
CA ALA A 340 -25.15 35.63 -17.98
C ALA A 340 -25.22 36.90 -17.12
N ALA A 341 -26.33 37.64 -17.24
CA ALA A 341 -26.66 38.75 -16.37
C ALA A 341 -26.80 38.34 -14.88
N PRO A 342 -26.56 39.27 -13.93
CA PRO A 342 -26.77 39.05 -12.50
C PRO A 342 -28.11 38.39 -12.14
N ASN A 343 -28.09 37.54 -11.10
CA ASN A 343 -29.21 36.74 -10.60
C ASN A 343 -29.70 35.61 -11.51
N SER A 344 -29.16 35.47 -12.72
CA SER A 344 -29.41 34.32 -13.59
C SER A 344 -29.01 33.01 -12.90
N ARG A 345 -29.76 31.94 -13.18
CA ARG A 345 -29.44 30.59 -12.70
C ARG A 345 -28.43 29.92 -13.63
N VAL A 346 -27.42 29.29 -13.04
CA VAL A 346 -26.40 28.49 -13.72
C VAL A 346 -26.46 27.10 -13.12
N SER A 347 -26.63 26.06 -13.95
CA SER A 347 -26.48 24.68 -13.50
C SER A 347 -25.01 24.29 -13.61
N LEU A 348 -24.43 23.90 -12.49
CA LEU A 348 -23.05 23.46 -12.36
C LEU A 348 -23.04 21.94 -12.17
N LEU A 349 -22.29 21.25 -13.02
CA LEU A 349 -22.09 19.81 -12.97
C LEU A 349 -20.60 19.54 -12.73
N GLY A 350 -20.27 18.80 -11.68
CA GLY A 350 -18.90 18.40 -11.39
C GLY A 350 -18.76 16.89 -11.20
N GLY A 351 -17.55 16.40 -11.32
CA GLY A 351 -17.20 15.00 -11.11
C GLY A 351 -15.73 14.83 -10.77
N GLY A 352 -15.37 13.69 -10.19
CA GLY A 352 -14.02 13.39 -9.75
C GLY A 352 -13.65 13.96 -8.38
N PHE A 353 -14.65 14.19 -7.53
CA PHE A 353 -14.47 14.42 -6.10
C PHE A 353 -14.62 13.10 -5.33
N GLY A 354 -14.30 13.08 -4.04
CA GLY A 354 -14.53 11.91 -3.21
C GLY A 354 -16.02 11.59 -3.07
N ALA A 355 -16.35 10.31 -2.93
CA ALA A 355 -17.74 9.90 -2.71
C ALA A 355 -18.30 10.49 -1.41
N TYR A 356 -19.51 11.06 -1.46
CA TYR A 356 -20.15 11.74 -0.31
C TYR A 356 -19.29 12.86 0.30
N GLU A 357 -18.45 13.49 -0.50
CA GLU A 357 -17.62 14.60 -0.04
C GLU A 357 -18.41 15.91 -0.05
N ASP A 358 -18.24 16.71 1.00
CA ASP A 358 -18.68 18.11 1.03
C ASP A 358 -17.85 18.96 0.07
N ILE A 359 -18.53 19.69 -0.80
CA ILE A 359 -17.93 20.53 -1.83
C ILE A 359 -18.33 21.99 -1.59
N GLU A 360 -17.32 22.85 -1.51
CA GLU A 360 -17.49 24.30 -1.49
C GLU A 360 -17.36 24.88 -2.90
N ILE A 361 -18.33 25.70 -3.31
CA ILE A 361 -18.33 26.40 -4.60
C ILE A 361 -18.26 27.91 -4.31
N SER A 362 -17.22 28.57 -4.78
CA SER A 362 -17.05 30.03 -4.68
C SER A 362 -17.26 30.71 -6.04
N PHE A 363 -18.08 31.76 -6.06
CA PHE A 363 -18.40 32.54 -7.26
C PHE A 363 -18.46 34.03 -6.90
N SER A 364 -17.37 34.76 -7.21
CA SER A 364 -17.16 36.19 -6.91
C SER A 364 -17.53 36.57 -5.46
N GLY A 365 -17.09 35.77 -4.49
CA GLY A 365 -17.31 36.01 -3.05
C GLY A 365 -18.59 35.39 -2.49
N ASN A 366 -19.52 34.91 -3.32
CA ASN A 366 -20.61 34.05 -2.84
C ASN A 366 -20.10 32.62 -2.67
N ILE A 367 -20.57 31.96 -1.60
CA ILE A 367 -20.25 30.57 -1.29
C ILE A 367 -21.53 29.73 -1.36
N TYR A 368 -21.43 28.56 -2.01
CA TYR A 368 -22.46 27.53 -2.06
C TYR A 368 -21.87 26.21 -1.59
N SER A 369 -22.70 25.35 -1.00
CA SER A 369 -22.32 23.98 -0.66
C SER A 369 -23.17 22.95 -1.40
N VAL A 370 -22.56 21.81 -1.69
CA VAL A 370 -23.19 20.61 -2.25
C VAL A 370 -22.41 19.38 -1.78
N GLU A 371 -23.08 18.24 -1.66
CA GLU A 371 -22.42 16.96 -1.37
C GLU A 371 -22.30 16.17 -2.68
N ALA A 372 -21.16 15.52 -2.90
CA ALA A 372 -20.98 14.60 -4.02
C ALA A 372 -21.78 13.30 -3.81
N ASP A 373 -22.22 12.66 -4.89
CA ASP A 373 -22.84 11.34 -4.83
C ASP A 373 -21.81 10.23 -4.57
N GLU A 374 -22.29 8.97 -4.60
CA GLU A 374 -21.46 7.78 -4.40
C GLU A 374 -20.36 7.60 -5.45
N PHE A 375 -20.46 8.28 -6.59
CA PHE A 375 -19.49 8.26 -7.68
C PHE A 375 -18.62 9.54 -7.70
N GLY A 376 -18.74 10.42 -6.70
CA GLY A 376 -17.97 11.66 -6.66
C GLY A 376 -18.47 12.73 -7.63
N LYS A 377 -19.74 12.68 -8.04
CA LYS A 377 -20.39 13.66 -8.93
C LYS A 377 -21.31 14.58 -8.15
N PHE A 378 -21.48 15.80 -8.61
CA PHE A 378 -22.48 16.70 -8.04
C PHE A 378 -23.19 17.51 -9.12
N GLU A 379 -24.41 17.93 -8.80
CA GLU A 379 -25.15 18.93 -9.57
C GLU A 379 -25.66 20.02 -8.63
N ARG A 380 -25.41 21.29 -8.98
CA ARG A 380 -25.87 22.43 -8.19
C ARG A 380 -26.29 23.59 -9.08
N ILE A 381 -27.50 24.10 -8.85
CA ILE A 381 -27.92 25.38 -9.43
C ILE A 381 -27.44 26.51 -8.51
N ILE A 382 -26.55 27.36 -9.05
CA ILE A 382 -26.06 28.58 -8.40
C ILE A 382 -26.62 29.83 -9.11
N ARG A 383 -26.42 31.01 -8.51
CA ARG A 383 -26.87 32.28 -9.08
C ARG A 383 -25.69 33.17 -9.41
N VAL A 384 -25.76 33.85 -10.55
CA VAL A 384 -24.77 34.87 -10.92
C VAL A 384 -24.81 36.00 -9.88
N PRO A 385 -23.69 36.33 -9.22
CA PRO A 385 -23.63 37.39 -8.22
C PRO A 385 -23.88 38.78 -8.86
N SER A 386 -24.43 39.70 -8.06
CA SER A 386 -24.67 41.07 -8.49
C SER A 386 -23.44 41.95 -8.26
N VAL A 387 -22.41 41.74 -9.09
CA VAL A 387 -21.14 42.49 -9.08
C VAL A 387 -20.95 43.27 -10.38
N PHE A 388 -19.87 44.05 -10.50
CA PHE A 388 -19.55 44.73 -11.75
C PHE A 388 -19.31 43.73 -12.88
N PRO A 389 -19.76 44.03 -14.12
CA PRO A 389 -19.52 43.18 -15.27
C PRO A 389 -18.03 42.88 -15.47
N GLY A 390 -17.72 41.63 -15.84
CA GLY A 390 -16.35 41.18 -16.02
C GLY A 390 -16.18 39.66 -15.98
N MET A 391 -14.96 39.22 -16.29
CA MET A 391 -14.55 37.81 -16.18
C MET A 391 -14.21 37.46 -14.73
N THR A 392 -14.68 36.31 -14.28
CA THR A 392 -14.41 35.71 -12.96
C THR A 392 -14.39 34.19 -13.10
N ASP A 393 -13.94 33.49 -12.06
CA ASP A 393 -14.04 32.03 -12.02
C ASP A 393 -15.18 31.58 -11.09
N ILE A 394 -15.78 30.44 -11.45
CA ILE A 394 -16.51 29.59 -10.50
C ILE A 394 -15.50 28.54 -10.05
N LYS A 395 -15.07 28.61 -8.79
CA LYS A 395 -14.09 27.71 -8.18
C LYS A 395 -14.79 26.71 -7.27
N VAL A 396 -14.32 25.47 -7.28
CA VAL A 396 -14.90 24.34 -6.55
C VAL A 396 -13.78 23.65 -5.78
N ASP A 397 -14.01 23.42 -4.48
CA ASP A 397 -13.04 22.86 -3.54
C ASP A 397 -13.66 21.69 -2.76
N GLY A 398 -13.09 20.49 -2.92
CA GLY A 398 -13.42 19.33 -2.11
C GLY A 398 -12.84 19.45 -0.71
N GLN A 399 -13.69 19.41 0.32
CA GLN A 399 -13.27 19.67 1.70
C GLN A 399 -12.45 18.52 2.31
N ARG A 400 -12.62 17.28 1.84
CA ARG A 400 -11.92 16.09 2.34
C ARG A 400 -10.69 15.75 1.50
N THR A 401 -10.82 15.80 0.18
CA THR A 401 -9.76 15.44 -0.78
C THR A 401 -8.82 16.61 -1.06
N GLY A 402 -9.24 17.86 -0.80
CA GLY A 402 -8.48 19.06 -1.14
C GLY A 402 -8.39 19.33 -2.64
N LEU A 403 -9.15 18.60 -3.47
CA LEU A 403 -9.16 18.79 -4.91
C LEU A 403 -9.85 20.12 -5.27
N THR A 404 -9.17 20.89 -6.12
CA THR A 404 -9.66 22.18 -6.59
C THR A 404 -9.83 22.18 -8.11
N TYR A 405 -10.96 22.69 -8.60
CA TYR A 405 -11.16 22.97 -10.02
C TYR A 405 -11.84 24.31 -10.22
N SER A 406 -11.68 24.91 -11.40
CA SER A 406 -12.34 26.17 -11.72
C SER A 406 -12.77 26.24 -13.18
N VAL A 407 -13.80 27.05 -13.44
CA VAL A 407 -14.22 27.36 -14.80
C VAL A 407 -14.50 28.85 -14.94
N ALA A 408 -13.99 29.45 -16.02
CA ALA A 408 -14.16 30.86 -16.30
C ALA A 408 -15.63 31.19 -16.66
N PHE A 409 -16.09 32.35 -16.21
CA PHE A 409 -17.45 32.84 -16.39
C PHE A 409 -17.48 34.36 -16.59
N GLU A 410 -18.29 34.84 -17.53
CA GLU A 410 -18.49 36.27 -17.82
C GLU A 410 -19.80 36.78 -17.20
N ILE A 411 -19.71 37.79 -16.33
CA ILE A 411 -20.88 38.49 -15.79
C ILE A 411 -21.21 39.68 -16.69
N GLU A 412 -22.43 39.73 -17.22
CA GLU A 412 -22.91 40.75 -18.18
C GLU A 412 -23.28 42.09 -17.55
#